data_AF-A0A2T4UUL5-F1
#
_entry.id   AF-A0A2T4UUL5-F1
#
_cell.length_a   1.000
_cell.length_b   1.000
_cell.length_c   1.000
_cell.angle_alpha   90.00
_cell.angle_beta   90.00
_cell.angle_gamma   90.00
#
_symmetry.space_group_name_H-M   'P 1'
#
loop_
_entity.id
_entity.type
_entity.pdbx_description
1 polymer ?
#
loop_
_entity_poly.entity_id
_entity_poly.type
_entity_poly.pdbx_seq_one_letter_code
_entity_poly.pdbx_strand_id
1 'polypeptide(L)'
;MTSPEQESPHERQRPRHRRSEAEEDIAHLFRNRPDWEDDEYIARAVRNHPEAFAAFLQLPDVEVTSGSIATEFADIFYAVYDSLDEAIDDQIEILGWNEALTALQRDWGITPDELQWNYAAIERRFRATVDIVYYRDKVYTFHL
;
A
#
# COMPACT_ATOMS: atom_id res chain seq x y z
N MET A 1 -58.21 -21.22 6.30
CA MET A 1 -57.21 -21.47 7.35
C MET A 1 -55.85 -21.38 6.69
N THR A 2 -55.20 -20.24 6.82
CA THR A 2 -53.89 -19.91 6.25
C THR A 2 -52.79 -20.43 7.17
N SER A 3 -51.93 -21.30 6.65
CA SER A 3 -50.69 -21.71 7.33
C SER A 3 -49.72 -20.53 7.36
N PRO A 4 -49.09 -20.21 8.51
CA PRO A 4 -48.02 -19.24 8.55
C PRO A 4 -46.71 -19.90 8.06
N GLU A 5 -46.12 -19.34 7.00
CA GLU A 5 -44.73 -19.60 6.64
C GLU A 5 -43.85 -19.16 7.82
N GLN A 6 -43.20 -20.13 8.46
CA GLN A 6 -42.19 -19.86 9.47
C GLN A 6 -40.91 -19.44 8.74
N GLU A 7 -40.58 -18.16 8.84
CA GLU A 7 -39.24 -17.66 8.53
C GLU A 7 -38.20 -18.49 9.30
N SER A 8 -37.28 -19.09 8.56
CA SER A 8 -36.28 -20.00 9.10
C SER A 8 -35.30 -19.25 10.01
N PRO A 9 -34.92 -19.77 11.19
CA PRO A 9 -34.07 -19.06 12.17
C PRO A 9 -32.64 -18.72 11.70
N HIS A 10 -32.26 -19.10 10.48
CA HIS A 10 -30.88 -19.07 10.01
C HIS A 10 -30.41 -17.72 9.41
N GLU A 11 -31.29 -16.72 9.27
CA GLU A 11 -30.89 -15.37 8.81
C GLU A 11 -30.34 -14.46 9.92
N ARG A 12 -30.48 -14.85 11.19
CA ARG A 12 -30.02 -14.05 12.33
C ARG A 12 -28.70 -14.54 12.86
N GLN A 13 -27.62 -14.23 12.13
CA GLN A 13 -26.29 -13.90 12.65
C GLN A 13 -25.26 -14.08 11.53
N ARG A 14 -25.22 -13.11 10.60
CA ARG A 14 -23.93 -12.82 9.95
C ARG A 14 -22.96 -12.45 11.07
N PRO A 15 -21.75 -13.03 11.14
CA PRO A 15 -20.73 -12.58 12.08
C PRO A 15 -20.59 -11.07 11.94
N ARG A 16 -20.72 -10.32 13.05
CA ARG A 16 -20.36 -8.91 13.04
C ARG A 16 -18.90 -8.85 12.58
N HIS A 17 -18.66 -8.31 11.39
CA HIS A 17 -17.32 -8.09 10.87
C HIS A 17 -16.59 -7.23 11.92
N ARG A 18 -15.66 -7.85 12.64
CA ARG A 18 -14.82 -7.11 13.57
C ARG A 18 -13.85 -6.33 12.72
N ARG A 19 -13.79 -5.02 12.92
CA ARG A 19 -12.85 -4.19 12.17
C ARG A 19 -11.43 -4.68 12.38
N SER A 20 -10.65 -4.71 11.30
CA SER A 20 -9.20 -4.86 11.43
C SER A 20 -8.61 -3.61 12.09
N GLU A 21 -7.42 -3.71 12.66
CA GLU A 21 -6.74 -2.54 13.22
C GLU A 21 -6.57 -1.43 12.17
N ALA A 22 -6.40 -1.77 10.88
CA ALA A 22 -6.25 -0.75 9.82
C ALA A 22 -7.58 -0.06 9.56
N GLU A 23 -8.69 -0.79 9.59
CA GLU A 23 -10.02 -0.20 9.50
C GLU A 23 -10.34 0.69 10.71
N GLU A 24 -9.80 0.37 11.90
CA GLU A 24 -9.89 1.23 13.08
C GLU A 24 -9.08 2.52 12.91
N ASP A 25 -7.84 2.43 12.42
CA ASP A 25 -6.99 3.59 12.14
C ASP A 25 -7.60 4.51 11.07
N ILE A 26 -8.13 3.93 9.99
CA ILE A 26 -8.85 4.67 8.95
C ILE A 26 -10.06 5.38 9.55
N ALA A 27 -10.89 4.68 10.33
CA ALA A 27 -12.04 5.29 10.98
C ALA A 27 -11.64 6.44 11.92
N HIS A 28 -10.49 6.32 12.58
CA HIS A 28 -9.93 7.41 13.39
C HIS A 28 -9.54 8.63 12.54
N LEU A 29 -8.86 8.41 11.41
CA LEU A 29 -8.45 9.47 10.49
C LEU A 29 -9.65 10.18 9.85
N PHE A 30 -10.72 9.42 9.53
CA PHE A 30 -11.97 9.94 8.97
C PHE A 30 -12.98 10.44 10.03
N ARG A 31 -12.60 10.60 11.30
CA ARG A 31 -13.54 10.99 12.38
C ARG A 31 -14.37 12.26 12.10
N ASN A 32 -13.86 13.15 11.25
CA ASN A 32 -14.51 14.42 10.87
C ASN A 32 -15.32 14.33 9.56
N ARG A 33 -15.36 13.17 8.90
CA ARG A 33 -16.12 12.88 7.68
C ARG A 33 -16.90 11.57 7.90
N PRO A 34 -17.95 11.57 8.74
CA PRO A 34 -18.61 10.34 9.20
C PRO A 34 -19.36 9.56 8.10
N ASP A 35 -19.59 10.19 6.95
CA ASP A 35 -20.21 9.63 5.74
C ASP A 35 -19.21 8.88 4.84
N TRP A 36 -17.93 8.78 5.23
CA TRP A 36 -16.90 8.10 4.43
C TRP A 36 -17.22 6.63 4.13
N GLU A 37 -17.99 5.95 4.99
CA GLU A 37 -18.40 4.56 4.79
C GLU A 37 -19.49 4.41 3.72
N ASP A 38 -20.24 5.48 3.44
CA ASP A 38 -21.27 5.52 2.40
C ASP A 38 -20.67 5.82 1.01
N ASP A 39 -19.43 6.30 0.96
CA ASP A 39 -18.68 6.50 -0.27
C ASP A 39 -18.20 5.13 -0.82
N GLU A 40 -18.80 4.70 -1.94
CA GLU A 40 -18.53 3.40 -2.53
C GLU A 40 -17.04 3.21 -2.90
N TYR A 41 -16.35 4.27 -3.30
CA TYR A 41 -14.95 4.20 -3.69
C TYR A 41 -14.04 4.06 -2.48
N ILE A 42 -14.30 4.84 -1.43
CA ILE A 42 -13.55 4.73 -0.17
C ILE A 42 -13.82 3.36 0.46
N ALA A 43 -15.09 2.95 0.59
CA ALA A 43 -15.46 1.64 1.13
C ALA A 43 -14.81 0.49 0.36
N ARG A 44 -14.68 0.61 -0.98
CA ARG A 44 -13.97 -0.36 -1.81
C ARG A 44 -12.46 -0.35 -1.55
N ALA A 45 -11.83 0.82 -1.43
CA ALA A 45 -10.40 0.93 -1.12
C ALA A 45 -10.08 0.30 0.24
N VAL A 46 -10.86 0.63 1.27
CA VAL A 46 -10.72 0.08 2.63
C VAL A 46 -10.92 -1.43 2.65
N ARG A 47 -11.94 -1.95 1.96
CA ARG A 47 -12.19 -3.40 1.91
C ARG A 47 -11.10 -4.17 1.20
N ASN A 48 -10.55 -3.64 0.12
CA ASN A 48 -9.62 -4.36 -0.73
C ASN A 48 -8.16 -4.20 -0.28
N HIS A 49 -7.81 -3.02 0.26
CA HIS A 49 -6.44 -2.65 0.61
C HIS A 49 -6.40 -1.82 1.92
N PRO A 50 -6.92 -2.36 3.04
CA PRO A 50 -7.07 -1.57 4.27
C PRO A 50 -5.75 -0.99 4.75
N GLU A 51 -4.67 -1.77 4.73
CA GLU A 51 -3.38 -1.29 5.27
C GLU A 51 -2.69 -0.29 4.34
N ALA A 52 -2.73 -0.51 3.02
CA ALA A 52 -2.17 0.43 2.05
C ALA A 52 -2.93 1.75 2.05
N PHE A 53 -4.26 1.70 2.21
CA PHE A 53 -5.08 2.90 2.35
C PHE A 53 -4.78 3.62 3.67
N ALA A 54 -4.66 2.89 4.78
CA ALA A 54 -4.24 3.48 6.06
C ALA A 54 -2.85 4.13 5.99
N ALA A 55 -1.92 3.55 5.24
CA ALA A 55 -0.60 4.12 4.99
C ALA A 55 -0.67 5.38 4.10
N PHE A 56 -1.46 5.34 3.03
CA PHE A 56 -1.70 6.49 2.14
C PHE A 56 -2.21 7.72 2.90
N LEU A 57 -3.15 7.53 3.84
CA LEU A 57 -3.71 8.63 4.64
C LEU A 57 -2.71 9.28 5.61
N GLN A 58 -1.51 8.72 5.77
CA GLN A 58 -0.42 9.30 6.57
C GLN A 58 0.50 10.21 5.76
N LEU A 59 0.35 10.25 4.43
CA LEU A 59 1.10 11.16 3.58
C LEU A 59 0.74 12.62 3.93
N PRO A 60 1.74 13.52 3.97
CA PRO A 60 1.53 14.90 4.43
C PRO A 60 0.60 15.71 3.51
N ASP A 61 0.56 15.36 2.22
CA ASP A 61 -0.21 16.09 1.20
C ASP A 61 -1.62 15.52 0.97
N VAL A 62 -1.99 14.46 1.69
CA VAL A 62 -3.31 13.82 1.55
C VAL A 62 -4.37 14.57 2.34
N GLU A 63 -5.38 15.09 1.63
CA GLU A 63 -6.55 15.73 2.23
C GLU A 63 -7.68 14.71 2.47
N VAL A 64 -7.86 14.26 3.71
CA VAL A 64 -8.88 13.26 4.12
C VAL A 64 -10.32 13.65 3.74
N THR A 65 -10.58 14.95 3.66
CA THR A 65 -11.88 15.51 3.27
C THR A 65 -12.11 15.56 1.75
N SER A 66 -11.09 15.24 0.95
CA SER A 66 -11.17 15.24 -0.51
C SER A 66 -12.21 14.23 -1.01
N GLY A 67 -13.09 14.68 -1.92
CA GLY A 67 -14.03 13.81 -2.61
C GLY A 67 -13.36 12.85 -3.60
N SER A 68 -12.10 13.10 -3.98
CA SER A 68 -11.31 12.26 -4.90
C SER A 68 -10.31 11.35 -4.20
N ILE A 69 -10.32 11.29 -2.87
CA ILE A 69 -9.29 10.60 -2.09
C ILE A 69 -9.07 9.12 -2.46
N ALA A 70 -10.13 8.40 -2.80
CA ALA A 70 -10.03 7.01 -3.22
C ALA A 70 -9.42 6.87 -4.62
N THR A 71 -9.65 7.84 -5.50
CA THR A 71 -9.00 7.92 -6.82
C THR A 71 -7.54 8.30 -6.68
N GLU A 72 -7.22 9.30 -5.86
CA GLU A 72 -5.83 9.68 -5.56
C GLU A 72 -5.03 8.49 -5.05
N PHE A 73 -5.58 7.73 -4.09
CA PHE A 73 -4.96 6.49 -3.63
C PHE A 73 -4.71 5.49 -4.77
N ALA A 74 -5.72 5.26 -5.62
CA ALA A 74 -5.61 4.30 -6.72
C ALA A 74 -4.59 4.74 -7.79
N ASP A 75 -4.41 6.04 -7.97
CA ASP A 75 -3.51 6.62 -8.97
C ASP A 75 -2.04 6.57 -8.51
N ILE A 76 -1.79 6.74 -7.20
CA ILE A 76 -0.41 6.84 -6.69
C ILE A 76 0.09 5.61 -5.96
N PHE A 77 -0.78 4.70 -5.48
CA PHE A 77 -0.32 3.48 -4.81
C PHE A 77 0.50 2.62 -5.78
N TYR A 78 1.75 2.34 -5.39
CA TYR A 78 2.67 1.57 -6.22
C TYR A 78 2.78 0.13 -5.73
N ALA A 79 3.35 -0.09 -4.55
CA ALA A 79 3.65 -1.42 -4.05
C ALA A 79 3.80 -1.48 -2.51
N VAL A 80 3.79 -2.71 -1.99
CA VAL A 80 4.04 -3.04 -0.58
C VAL A 80 5.18 -4.04 -0.49
N TYR A 81 6.04 -3.85 0.51
CA TYR A 81 7.23 -4.67 0.75
C TYR A 81 7.37 -5.02 2.24
N ASP A 82 8.09 -6.08 2.55
CA ASP A 82 8.42 -6.46 3.93
C ASP A 82 9.49 -5.55 4.53
N SER A 83 10.31 -4.92 3.69
CA SER A 83 11.36 -3.99 4.10
C SER A 83 11.70 -2.97 3.02
N LEU A 84 12.44 -1.93 3.40
CA LEU A 84 12.95 -0.96 2.43
C LEU A 84 14.00 -1.59 1.50
N ASP A 85 14.82 -2.50 2.03
CA ASP A 85 15.85 -3.17 1.24
C ASP A 85 15.23 -3.98 0.10
N GLU A 86 14.12 -4.67 0.37
CA GLU A 86 13.35 -5.38 -0.65
C GLU A 86 12.78 -4.43 -1.72
N ALA A 87 12.27 -3.26 -1.32
CA ALA A 87 11.79 -2.25 -2.27
C ALA A 87 12.92 -1.73 -3.17
N ILE A 88 14.13 -1.58 -2.62
CA ILE A 88 15.32 -1.16 -3.37
C ILE A 88 15.78 -2.27 -4.32
N ASP A 89 15.77 -3.53 -3.87
CA ASP A 89 16.13 -4.68 -4.69
C ASP A 89 15.19 -4.81 -5.90
N ASP A 90 13.87 -4.69 -5.67
CA ASP A 90 12.86 -4.67 -6.73
C ASP A 90 13.10 -3.52 -7.72
N GLN A 91 13.44 -2.32 -7.24
CA GLN A 91 13.80 -1.19 -8.09
C GLN A 91 15.05 -1.45 -8.95
N ILE A 92 16.07 -2.11 -8.40
CA ILE A 92 17.30 -2.50 -9.12
C ILE A 92 16.96 -3.52 -10.21
N GLU A 93 16.11 -4.50 -9.90
CA GLU A 93 15.65 -5.53 -10.84
C GLU A 93 14.81 -4.93 -11.98
N ILE A 94 13.79 -4.13 -11.66
CA ILE A 94 12.90 -3.49 -12.66
C ILE A 94 13.68 -2.61 -13.64
N LEU A 95 14.74 -1.94 -13.18
CA LEU A 95 15.57 -1.10 -14.04
C LEU A 95 16.61 -1.89 -14.85
N GLY A 96 16.70 -3.21 -14.67
CA GLY A 96 17.67 -4.06 -15.34
C GLY A 96 19.11 -3.76 -14.94
N TRP A 97 19.31 -3.21 -13.74
CA TRP A 97 20.63 -2.74 -13.30
C TRP A 97 21.56 -3.92 -13.04
N ASN A 98 21.08 -5.02 -12.44
CA ASN A 98 21.89 -6.21 -12.19
C ASN A 98 22.45 -6.82 -13.47
N GLU A 99 21.66 -6.86 -14.55
CA GLU A 99 22.09 -7.31 -15.87
C GLU A 99 23.15 -6.37 -16.46
N ALA A 100 22.94 -5.05 -16.33
CA ALA A 100 23.89 -4.04 -16.80
C ALA A 100 25.23 -4.11 -16.04
N LEU A 101 25.20 -4.32 -14.73
CA LEU A 101 26.39 -4.49 -13.90
C LEU A 101 27.14 -5.77 -14.27
N THR A 102 26.42 -6.88 -14.45
CA THR A 102 26.99 -8.16 -14.87
C THR A 102 27.68 -8.05 -16.23
N ALA A 103 27.05 -7.36 -17.20
CA ALA A 103 27.64 -7.12 -18.51
C ALA A 103 28.92 -6.26 -18.40
N LEU A 104 28.88 -5.19 -17.61
CA LEU A 104 30.04 -4.33 -17.38
C LEU A 104 31.22 -5.09 -16.75
N GLN A 105 30.95 -5.89 -15.71
CA GLN A 105 31.95 -6.71 -15.04
C GLN A 105 32.62 -7.68 -16.01
N ARG A 106 31.82 -8.39 -16.81
CA ARG A 106 32.33 -9.30 -17.85
C ARG A 106 33.19 -8.58 -18.87
N ASP A 107 32.72 -7.44 -19.38
CA ASP A 107 33.37 -6.72 -20.49
C ASP A 107 34.71 -6.11 -20.07
N TRP A 108 34.89 -5.82 -18.78
CA TRP A 108 36.10 -5.20 -18.23
C TRP A 108 36.94 -6.15 -17.37
N GLY A 109 36.51 -7.40 -17.20
CA GLY A 109 37.20 -8.40 -16.38
C GLY A 109 37.23 -8.05 -14.88
N ILE A 110 36.23 -7.32 -14.40
CA ILE A 110 36.08 -6.92 -12.98
C ILE A 110 35.36 -8.05 -12.24
N THR A 111 35.84 -8.43 -11.05
CA THR A 111 35.20 -9.48 -10.27
C THR A 111 34.02 -8.94 -9.44
N PRO A 112 33.04 -9.78 -9.06
CA PRO A 112 31.86 -9.32 -8.30
C PRO A 112 32.15 -8.66 -6.95
N ASP A 113 33.30 -8.95 -6.36
CA ASP A 113 33.79 -8.36 -5.11
C ASP A 113 34.45 -6.98 -5.28
N GLU A 114 34.84 -6.60 -6.51
CA GLU A 114 35.49 -5.33 -6.81
C GLU A 114 34.48 -4.20 -7.13
N LEU A 115 33.28 -4.55 -7.59
CA LEU A 115 32.26 -3.58 -7.99
C LEU A 115 30.87 -4.01 -7.50
N GLN A 116 30.30 -3.22 -6.59
CA GLN A 116 29.01 -3.49 -5.97
C GLN A 116 28.12 -2.23 -6.00
N TRP A 117 26.81 -2.43 -5.85
CA TRP A 117 25.86 -1.34 -5.72
C TRP A 117 26.10 -0.53 -4.44
N ASN A 118 26.08 0.79 -4.59
CA ASN A 118 26.02 1.69 -3.46
C ASN A 118 24.56 1.84 -3.01
N TYR A 119 24.07 0.91 -2.20
CA TYR A 119 22.68 0.89 -1.71
C TYR A 119 22.26 2.23 -1.07
N ALA A 120 23.14 2.88 -0.31
CA ALA A 120 22.82 4.18 0.29
C ALA A 120 22.60 5.29 -0.76
N ALA A 121 23.28 5.24 -1.91
CA ALA A 121 23.03 6.17 -3.00
C ALA A 121 21.73 5.84 -3.75
N ILE A 122 21.43 4.56 -3.91
CA ILE A 122 20.20 4.08 -4.55
C ILE A 122 18.98 4.44 -3.69
N GLU A 123 19.04 4.20 -2.38
CA GLU A 123 17.97 4.58 -1.44
C GLU A 123 17.68 6.08 -1.51
N ARG A 124 18.71 6.94 -1.51
CA ARG A 124 18.51 8.39 -1.63
C ARG A 124 17.80 8.77 -2.93
N ARG A 125 18.12 8.09 -4.03
CA ARG A 125 17.45 8.30 -5.32
C ARG A 125 16.01 7.77 -5.28
N PHE A 126 15.80 6.61 -4.69
CA PHE A 126 14.49 5.98 -4.54
C PHE A 126 13.53 6.87 -3.75
N ARG A 127 13.97 7.40 -2.60
CA ARG A 127 13.22 8.39 -1.80
C ARG A 127 12.96 9.73 -2.51
N ALA A 128 13.65 10.01 -3.61
CA ALA A 128 13.40 11.19 -4.43
C ALA A 128 12.39 10.94 -5.56
N THR A 129 11.96 9.68 -5.75
CA THR A 129 11.02 9.27 -6.81
C THR A 129 9.72 8.70 -6.28
N VAL A 130 9.71 8.23 -5.02
CA VAL A 130 8.53 7.70 -4.36
C VAL A 130 8.44 8.22 -2.93
N ASP A 131 7.22 8.41 -2.46
CA ASP A 131 6.94 8.51 -1.03
C ASP A 131 6.96 7.13 -0.40
N ILE A 132 7.49 7.07 0.82
CA ILE A 132 7.65 5.83 1.59
C ILE A 132 6.97 5.99 2.94
N VAL A 133 5.98 5.14 3.19
CA VAL A 133 5.29 5.08 4.48
C VAL A 133 5.59 3.74 5.14
N TYR A 134 6.17 3.80 6.33
CA TYR A 134 6.27 2.65 7.21
C TYR A 134 4.97 2.54 7.99
N TYR A 135 4.22 1.48 7.75
CA TYR A 135 2.99 1.22 8.48
C TYR A 135 2.99 -0.22 8.97
N ARG A 136 2.88 -0.37 10.28
CA ARG A 136 3.12 -1.63 11.00
C ARG A 136 4.50 -2.21 10.67
N ASP A 137 4.55 -3.43 10.17
CA ASP A 137 5.73 -4.21 9.82
C ASP A 137 6.03 -4.20 8.32
N LYS A 138 5.39 -3.30 7.55
CA LYS A 138 5.53 -3.21 6.09
C LYS A 138 5.96 -1.81 5.63
N VAL A 139 6.46 -1.78 4.41
CA VAL A 139 6.82 -0.57 3.67
C VAL A 139 5.86 -0.40 2.51
N TYR A 140 5.13 0.72 2.48
CA TYR A 140 4.24 1.10 1.39
C TYR A 140 4.89 2.21 0.58
N THR A 141 4.79 2.10 -0.73
CA THR A 141 5.38 3.06 -1.67
C THR A 141 4.29 3.70 -2.52
N PHE A 142 4.43 5.00 -2.72
CA PHE A 142 3.49 5.82 -3.50
C PHE A 142 4.28 6.69 -4.49
N HIS A 143 3.78 6.83 -5.71
CA HIS A 143 4.37 7.75 -6.69
C HIS A 143 4.16 9.21 -6.27
N LEU A 144 5.19 10.03 -6.51
CA LEU A 144 5.13 11.49 -6.39
C LEU A 144 4.37 12.15 -7.55
#